data_AF-A0A973LTX9-F1
#
_entry.id   AF-A0A973LTX9-F1
#
_cell.length_a   1.000
_cell.length_b   1.000
_cell.length_c   1.000
_cell.angle_alpha   90.00
_cell.angle_beta   90.00
_cell.angle_gamma   90.00
#
_symmetry.space_group_name_H-M   'P 1'
#
loop_
_entity.id
_entity.type
_entity.pdbx_description
1 polymer ?
#
loop_
_entity_poly.entity_id
_entity_poly.type
_entity_poly.pdbx_seq_one_letter_code
_entity_poly.pdbx_strand_id
1 'polypeptide(L)'
;MLRRLRLGREEYCQRLLTMLIVGGPYPRWNSRTQPSPRGARFLRSLDELSFGPGEWNGQPVFVDEFELRPRHEDEQGGAPDYAVLWDERLWMIELKTETSSHRRGQISGYYTLAAHHHPGIAVNLTYLTPPFPFTPPAAWDGTRFAHVTWSRILPLLRAAWGAGDDAEQQVLAGLLAALDDLGTAWSDWRAQRVRTPQDSPAEGAAMTPAECGPGAIAETPMVLGSASIEHAAMALAEATARDGRQRAVHHPTAGLDELHRLRLALRQAICAAPDPSPIRHVRPWLWRVATSGGTALTASGRETGFEVRLSRYRKPVC
;
A
#
# COMPACT_ATOMS: atom_id res chain seq x y z
N MET A 1 -6.18 16.12 -8.69
CA MET A 1 -4.97 16.23 -7.83
C MET A 1 -4.27 14.88 -7.60
N LEU A 2 -4.98 13.80 -7.25
CA LEU A 2 -4.37 12.49 -6.92
C LEU A 2 -3.75 11.71 -8.10
N ARG A 3 -4.10 12.03 -9.35
CA ARG A 3 -3.56 11.36 -10.56
C ARG A 3 -2.03 11.46 -10.69
N ARG A 4 -1.41 12.47 -10.07
CA ARG A 4 0.05 12.72 -10.14
C ARG A 4 0.87 11.99 -9.08
N LEU A 5 0.24 11.42 -8.04
CA LEU A 5 0.94 10.73 -6.96
C LEU A 5 1.14 9.24 -7.31
N ARG A 6 2.33 8.67 -7.07
CA ARG A 6 2.63 7.26 -7.34
C ARG A 6 2.21 6.32 -6.19
N LEU A 7 0.93 6.37 -5.83
CA LEU A 7 0.32 5.64 -4.72
C LEU A 7 0.09 4.15 -5.06
N GLY A 8 0.16 3.29 -4.04
CA GLY A 8 -0.41 1.93 -4.11
C GLY A 8 -1.94 1.98 -4.09
N ARG A 9 -2.61 0.85 -4.40
CA ARG A 9 -4.08 0.80 -4.39
C ARG A 9 -4.65 1.13 -3.01
N GLU A 10 -4.08 0.53 -1.96
CA GLU A 10 -4.47 0.76 -0.56
C GLU A 10 -4.43 2.25 -0.21
N GLU A 11 -3.28 2.89 -0.38
CA GLU A 11 -3.10 4.32 -0.11
C GLU A 11 -3.99 5.21 -1.01
N TYR A 12 -4.25 4.80 -2.25
CA TYR A 12 -5.15 5.53 -3.15
C TYR A 12 -6.60 5.49 -2.64
N CYS A 13 -7.10 4.30 -2.30
CA CYS A 13 -8.43 4.11 -1.74
C CYS A 13 -8.58 4.84 -0.41
N GLN A 14 -7.58 4.71 0.48
CA GLN A 14 -7.55 5.39 1.76
C GLN A 14 -7.64 6.91 1.59
N ARG A 15 -6.81 7.51 0.74
CA ARG A 15 -6.84 8.96 0.52
C ARG A 15 -8.18 9.47 -0.01
N LEU A 16 -8.77 8.76 -0.98
CA LEU A 16 -10.08 9.14 -1.52
C LEU A 16 -11.19 9.02 -0.47
N LEU A 17 -11.19 7.93 0.29
CA LEU A 17 -12.16 7.72 1.36
C LEU A 17 -11.99 8.77 2.47
N THR A 18 -10.75 9.11 2.84
CA THR A 18 -10.44 10.17 3.79
C THR A 18 -10.99 11.52 3.31
N MET A 19 -10.77 11.89 2.05
CA MET A 19 -11.31 13.13 1.46
C MET A 19 -12.84 13.18 1.53
N LEU A 20 -13.52 12.07 1.28
CA LEU A 20 -14.97 11.97 1.42
C LEU A 20 -15.42 12.12 2.88
N ILE A 21 -14.74 11.44 3.81
CA ILE A 21 -15.05 11.50 5.25
C ILE A 21 -14.92 12.95 5.76
N VAL A 22 -13.80 13.61 5.49
CA VAL A 22 -13.57 14.99 5.97
C VAL A 22 -14.32 16.05 5.16
N GLY A 23 -14.82 15.70 3.97
CA GLY A 23 -15.55 16.62 3.09
C GLY A 23 -14.66 17.71 2.48
N GLY A 24 -13.41 17.38 2.15
CA GLY A 24 -12.42 18.38 1.76
C GLY A 24 -11.08 17.79 1.31
N PRO A 25 -10.00 18.62 1.30
CA PRO A 25 -8.68 18.15 0.95
C PRO A 25 -8.17 17.12 1.96
N TYR A 26 -7.28 16.23 1.49
CA TYR A 26 -6.66 15.23 2.35
C TYR A 26 -5.90 15.91 3.51
N PRO A 27 -6.15 15.52 4.77
CA PRO A 27 -5.62 16.20 5.94
C PRO A 27 -4.11 15.93 6.11
N ARG A 28 -3.50 16.60 7.09
CA ARG A 28 -2.14 16.26 7.51
C ARG A 28 -2.13 14.90 8.21
N TRP A 29 -1.04 14.18 8.07
CA TRP A 29 -0.82 12.89 8.74
C TRP A 29 -1.09 12.97 10.24
N ASN A 30 -1.84 11.99 10.79
CA ASN A 30 -2.20 11.87 12.20
C ASN A 30 -2.85 13.14 12.80
N SER A 31 -3.52 13.94 11.97
CA SER A 31 -4.21 15.15 12.43
C SER A 31 -5.67 14.86 12.80
N ARG A 32 -6.12 15.50 13.89
CA ARG A 32 -7.50 15.42 14.36
C ARG A 32 -8.39 16.30 13.50
N THR A 33 -9.44 15.73 12.95
CA THR A 33 -10.42 16.41 12.11
C THR A 33 -11.83 16.00 12.50
N GLN A 34 -12.80 16.89 12.30
CA GLN A 34 -14.21 16.50 12.40
C GLN A 34 -14.66 15.91 11.06
N PRO A 35 -15.36 14.77 11.04
CA PRO A 35 -16.02 14.30 9.84
C PRO A 35 -17.02 15.35 9.32
N SER A 36 -17.15 15.45 8.00
CA SER A 36 -18.26 16.19 7.40
C SER A 36 -19.61 15.55 7.78
N PRO A 37 -20.76 16.25 7.61
CA PRO A 37 -22.06 15.63 7.87
C PRO A 37 -22.31 14.34 7.06
N ARG A 38 -21.82 14.24 5.82
CA ARG A 38 -21.89 12.99 5.02
C ARG A 38 -20.90 11.94 5.53
N GLY A 39 -19.68 12.34 5.88
CA GLY A 39 -18.68 11.47 6.49
C GLY A 39 -19.15 10.84 7.80
N ALA A 40 -19.77 11.62 8.68
CA ALA A 40 -20.37 11.14 9.92
C ALA A 40 -21.49 10.12 9.67
N ARG A 41 -22.35 10.34 8.66
CA ARG A 41 -23.39 9.37 8.27
C ARG A 41 -22.80 8.06 7.75
N PHE A 42 -21.77 8.13 6.91
CA PHE A 42 -21.07 6.95 6.42
C PHE A 42 -20.42 6.17 7.58
N LEU A 43 -19.65 6.86 8.43
CA LEU A 43 -18.98 6.24 9.57
C LEU A 43 -20.00 5.61 10.53
N ARG A 44 -21.16 6.24 10.79
CA ARG A 44 -22.23 5.64 11.59
C ARG A 44 -22.79 4.38 10.95
N SER A 45 -23.02 4.39 9.64
CA SER A 45 -23.53 3.21 8.93
C SER A 45 -22.50 2.07 8.91
N LEU A 46 -21.21 2.40 8.82
CA LEU A 46 -20.12 1.43 8.91
C LEU A 46 -19.95 0.86 10.32
N ASP A 47 -20.11 1.71 11.35
CA ASP A 47 -20.14 1.30 12.75
C ASP A 47 -21.26 0.30 13.00
N GLU A 48 -22.48 0.63 12.54
CA GLU A 48 -23.64 -0.26 12.62
C GLU A 48 -23.44 -1.56 11.84
N LEU A 49 -22.86 -1.51 10.64
CA LEU A 49 -22.50 -2.70 9.88
C LEU A 49 -21.49 -3.59 10.61
N SER A 50 -20.57 -2.99 11.37
CA SER A 50 -19.48 -3.68 12.07
C SER A 50 -19.95 -4.27 13.41
N PHE A 51 -20.79 -3.54 14.13
CA PHE A 51 -21.04 -3.75 15.55
C PHE A 51 -22.54 -3.75 15.91
N GLY A 52 -23.42 -3.67 14.93
CA GLY A 52 -24.86 -3.53 15.17
C GLY A 52 -25.26 -2.12 15.61
N PRO A 53 -26.57 -1.89 15.81
CA PRO A 53 -27.08 -0.57 16.17
C PRO A 53 -26.49 -0.11 17.49
N GLY A 54 -26.05 1.14 17.53
CA GLY A 54 -25.49 1.77 18.72
C GLY A 54 -25.69 3.28 18.68
N GLU A 55 -25.72 3.89 19.86
CA GLU A 55 -25.85 5.34 19.97
C GLU A 55 -24.47 6.00 19.93
N TRP A 56 -24.38 7.09 19.15
CA TRP A 56 -23.21 7.96 19.15
C TRP A 56 -23.47 9.11 20.11
N ASN A 57 -22.87 9.02 21.30
CA ASN A 57 -22.96 10.05 22.33
C ASN A 57 -21.98 11.19 22.00
N GLY A 58 -22.39 12.07 21.09
CA GLY A 58 -21.62 13.24 20.67
C GLY A 58 -20.93 13.12 19.31
N GLN A 59 -20.15 14.15 18.98
CA GLN A 59 -19.43 14.25 17.72
C GLN A 59 -18.06 13.58 17.84
N PRO A 60 -17.74 12.55 17.04
CA PRO A 60 -16.42 11.95 17.09
C PRO A 60 -15.34 12.84 16.48
N VAL A 61 -14.11 12.59 16.89
CA VAL A 61 -12.91 13.03 16.19
C VAL A 61 -12.45 11.93 15.24
N PHE A 62 -12.15 12.29 14.00
CA PHE A 62 -11.55 11.39 13.01
C PHE A 62 -10.06 11.72 12.83
N VAL A 63 -9.25 10.67 12.76
CA VAL A 63 -7.82 10.73 12.51
C VAL A 63 -7.47 9.77 11.38
N ASP A 64 -6.82 10.28 10.35
CA ASP A 64 -6.19 9.50 9.30
C ASP A 64 -4.74 9.19 9.69
N GLU A 65 -4.30 7.96 9.45
CA GLU A 65 -2.99 7.42 9.82
C GLU A 65 -2.74 7.58 11.33
N PHE A 66 -3.57 6.93 12.14
CA PHE A 66 -3.57 7.12 13.59
C PHE A 66 -2.33 6.55 14.24
N GLU A 67 -1.50 7.37 14.89
CA GLU A 67 -0.25 6.90 15.49
C GLU A 67 -0.47 6.27 16.87
N LEU A 68 -0.13 4.98 16.99
CA LEU A 68 0.05 4.27 18.25
C LEU A 68 1.54 4.10 18.53
N ARG A 69 2.11 4.96 19.38
CA ARG A 69 3.54 4.95 19.66
C ARG A 69 3.99 3.67 20.36
N PRO A 70 5.24 3.22 20.15
CA PRO A 70 5.78 2.10 20.92
C PRO A 70 5.88 2.47 22.41
N ARG A 71 5.73 1.48 23.30
CA ARG A 71 5.81 1.68 24.76
C ARG A 71 7.24 1.80 25.26
N HIS A 72 8.18 1.22 24.52
CA HIS A 72 9.61 1.24 24.79
C HIS A 72 10.39 1.11 23.48
N GLU A 73 11.70 1.41 23.51
CA GLU A 73 12.55 1.53 22.31
C GLU A 73 12.62 0.25 21.45
N ASP A 74 12.47 -0.92 22.07
CA ASP A 74 12.51 -2.21 21.38
C ASP A 74 11.17 -2.66 20.76
N GLU A 75 10.07 -1.93 21.01
CA GLU A 75 8.76 -2.24 20.46
C GLU A 75 8.51 -1.49 19.14
N GLN A 76 7.81 -2.14 18.21
CA GLN A 76 7.29 -1.47 17.02
C GLN A 76 5.95 -0.80 17.34
N GLY A 77 5.80 0.48 17.00
CA GLY A 77 4.51 1.16 17.06
C GLY A 77 3.48 0.61 16.06
N GLY A 78 2.26 1.15 16.13
CA GLY A 78 1.17 0.87 15.20
C GLY A 78 0.72 2.13 14.47
N ALA A 79 0.18 1.94 13.28
CA ALA A 79 -0.49 3.00 12.54
C ALA A 79 -1.75 2.44 11.88
N PRO A 80 -2.86 2.22 12.64
CA PRO A 80 -4.15 1.95 12.02
C PRO A 80 -4.47 3.02 10.98
N ASP A 81 -5.00 2.60 9.83
CA ASP A 81 -5.29 3.52 8.73
C ASP A 81 -6.21 4.65 9.18
N TYR A 82 -7.23 4.36 10.01
CA TYR A 82 -8.07 5.37 10.66
C TYR A 82 -8.28 5.11 12.16
N ALA A 83 -8.59 6.19 12.87
CA ALA A 83 -9.25 6.16 14.17
C ALA A 83 -10.44 7.12 14.24
N VAL A 84 -11.49 6.69 14.93
CA VAL A 84 -12.66 7.49 15.30
C VAL A 84 -12.75 7.48 16.83
N LEU A 85 -12.63 8.66 17.44
CA LEU A 85 -12.48 8.81 18.88
C LEU A 85 -13.70 9.52 19.51
N TRP A 86 -14.15 8.96 20.62
CA TRP A 86 -15.04 9.55 21.62
C TRP A 86 -14.34 9.50 22.99
N ASP A 87 -14.93 10.15 23.99
CA ASP A 87 -14.40 10.13 25.36
C ASP A 87 -14.33 8.72 25.95
N GLU A 88 -15.29 7.86 25.61
CA GLU A 88 -15.39 6.49 26.15
C GLU A 88 -15.04 5.38 25.15
N ARG A 89 -14.63 5.75 23.92
CA ARG A 89 -14.42 4.76 22.85
C ARG A 89 -13.38 5.18 21.84
N LEU A 90 -12.46 4.26 21.55
CA LEU A 90 -11.57 4.31 20.39
C LEU A 90 -12.01 3.26 19.38
N TRP A 91 -12.39 3.69 18.18
CA TRP A 91 -12.66 2.80 17.07
C TRP A 91 -11.58 2.93 16.00
N MET A 92 -10.77 1.89 15.85
CA MET A 92 -9.76 1.78 14.81
C MET A 92 -10.35 1.12 13.55
N ILE A 93 -9.92 1.58 12.38
CA ILE A 93 -10.29 0.97 11.10
C ILE A 93 -9.00 0.69 10.35
N GLU A 94 -8.78 -0.57 10.00
CA GLU A 94 -7.63 -1.00 9.19
C GLU A 94 -8.14 -1.47 7.83
N LEU A 95 -7.60 -0.89 6.78
CA LEU A 95 -7.92 -1.14 5.39
C LEU A 95 -6.90 -2.10 4.78
N LYS A 96 -7.35 -3.03 3.94
CA LYS A 96 -6.46 -3.78 3.06
C LYS A 96 -7.09 -3.84 1.69
N THR A 97 -6.32 -3.64 0.62
CA THR A 97 -6.84 -3.85 -0.75
C THR A 97 -6.35 -5.16 -1.37
N GLU A 98 -5.47 -5.88 -0.68
CA GLU A 98 -4.91 -7.15 -1.14
C GLU A 98 -4.86 -8.15 0.02
N THR A 99 -5.20 -9.41 -0.22
CA THR A 99 -5.14 -10.45 0.82
C THR A 99 -3.71 -10.66 1.35
N SER A 100 -2.72 -10.47 0.47
CA SER A 100 -1.29 -10.59 0.78
C SER A 100 -0.75 -9.47 1.67
N SER A 101 -1.46 -8.35 1.84
CA SER A 101 -1.03 -7.26 2.72
C SER A 101 -1.35 -7.50 4.19
N HIS A 102 -2.06 -8.59 4.52
CA HIS A 102 -2.27 -9.00 5.90
C HIS A 102 -0.95 -9.37 6.60
N ARG A 103 -0.73 -8.80 7.79
CA ARG A 103 0.42 -9.13 8.64
C ARG A 103 -0.06 -9.85 9.89
N ARG A 104 0.50 -11.04 10.14
CA ARG A 104 0.21 -11.82 11.34
C ARG A 104 0.57 -10.99 12.59
N GLY A 105 -0.35 -10.94 13.55
CA GLY A 105 -0.16 -10.24 14.83
C GLY A 105 -0.39 -8.72 14.79
N GLN A 106 -0.61 -8.11 13.61
CA GLN A 106 -0.84 -6.67 13.49
C GLN A 106 -2.03 -6.18 14.33
N ILE A 107 -3.18 -6.85 14.18
CA ILE A 107 -4.41 -6.49 14.90
C ILE A 107 -4.25 -6.64 16.41
N SER A 108 -3.63 -7.73 16.88
CA SER A 108 -3.33 -7.94 18.30
C SER A 108 -2.37 -6.87 18.86
N GLY A 109 -1.39 -6.45 18.04
CA GLY A 109 -0.49 -5.35 18.38
C GLY A 109 -1.24 -4.03 18.55
N TYR A 110 -2.19 -3.73 17.66
CA TYR A 110 -3.03 -2.53 17.78
C TYR A 110 -3.86 -2.52 19.06
N TYR A 111 -4.53 -3.63 19.42
CA TYR A 111 -5.25 -3.70 20.69
C TYR A 111 -4.34 -3.48 21.89
N THR A 112 -3.15 -4.08 21.89
CA THR A 112 -2.18 -3.93 22.99
C THR A 112 -1.73 -2.48 23.15
N LEU A 113 -1.38 -1.81 22.05
CA LEU A 113 -0.96 -0.41 22.08
C LEU A 113 -2.12 0.53 22.41
N ALA A 114 -3.30 0.29 21.84
CA ALA A 114 -4.50 1.08 22.12
C ALA A 114 -4.89 1.02 23.60
N ALA A 115 -4.91 -0.18 24.20
CA ALA A 115 -5.19 -0.36 25.62
C ALA A 115 -4.17 0.35 26.53
N HIS A 116 -2.91 0.43 26.10
CA HIS A 116 -1.87 1.16 26.83
C HIS A 116 -2.06 2.69 26.75
N HIS A 117 -2.29 3.23 25.56
CA HIS A 117 -2.39 4.69 25.35
C HIS A 117 -3.76 5.26 25.73
N HIS A 118 -4.79 4.40 25.76
CA HIS A 118 -6.16 4.77 26.08
C HIS A 118 -6.73 3.84 27.15
N PRO A 119 -6.21 3.89 28.40
CA PRO A 119 -6.67 3.02 29.46
C PRO A 119 -8.13 3.32 29.82
N GLY A 120 -8.91 2.26 30.03
CA GLY A 120 -10.27 2.36 30.56
C GLY A 120 -11.37 2.70 29.54
N ILE A 121 -11.05 2.85 28.25
CA ILE A 121 -12.07 3.08 27.20
C ILE A 121 -12.28 1.83 26.34
N ALA A 122 -13.45 1.73 25.72
CA ALA A 122 -13.75 0.63 24.80
C ALA A 122 -12.89 0.73 23.53
N VAL A 123 -12.28 -0.37 23.10
CA VAL A 123 -11.43 -0.42 21.89
C VAL A 123 -12.06 -1.33 20.85
N ASN A 124 -12.54 -0.74 19.76
CA ASN A 124 -13.18 -1.47 18.68
C ASN A 124 -12.30 -1.44 17.43
N LEU A 125 -12.31 -2.51 16.63
CA LEU A 125 -11.59 -2.56 15.36
C LEU A 125 -12.46 -3.11 14.24
N THR A 126 -12.58 -2.35 13.16
CA THR A 126 -13.12 -2.82 11.89
C THR A 126 -11.97 -3.10 10.94
N TYR A 127 -11.87 -4.34 10.48
CA TYR A 127 -10.90 -4.74 9.47
C TYR A 127 -11.60 -4.84 8.12
N LEU A 128 -11.26 -3.93 7.21
CA LEU A 128 -11.94 -3.72 5.94
C LEU A 128 -11.08 -4.22 4.78
N THR A 129 -11.43 -5.37 4.19
CA THR A 129 -10.56 -6.08 3.24
C THR A 129 -11.33 -6.67 2.05
N PRO A 130 -10.66 -7.25 1.02
CA PRO A 130 -11.29 -8.24 0.15
C PRO A 130 -11.72 -9.48 0.96
N PRO A 131 -12.60 -10.34 0.42
CA PRO A 131 -12.94 -11.60 1.09
C PRO A 131 -11.71 -12.51 1.18
N PHE A 132 -11.39 -13.00 2.37
CA PHE A 132 -10.37 -14.03 2.57
C PHE A 132 -10.59 -14.78 3.89
N PRO A 133 -10.05 -16.02 4.03
CA PRO A 133 -10.09 -16.75 5.30
C PRO A 133 -9.29 -16.01 6.37
N PHE A 134 -9.98 -15.53 7.40
CA PHE A 134 -9.39 -14.81 8.51
C PHE A 134 -9.89 -15.40 9.83
N THR A 135 -8.98 -15.63 10.76
CA THR A 135 -9.34 -16.00 12.14
C THR A 135 -9.26 -14.74 12.99
N PRO A 136 -10.39 -14.27 13.54
CA PRO A 136 -10.41 -13.12 14.45
C PRO A 136 -9.45 -13.31 15.62
N PRO A 137 -8.82 -12.23 16.10
CA PRO A 137 -8.12 -12.29 17.38
C PRO A 137 -9.11 -12.67 18.49
N ALA A 138 -8.59 -13.27 19.57
CA ALA A 138 -9.39 -13.53 20.75
C ALA A 138 -9.96 -12.21 21.28
N ALA A 139 -11.26 -12.19 21.55
CA ALA A 139 -11.91 -11.05 22.17
C ALA A 139 -11.48 -10.96 23.65
N TRP A 140 -11.25 -9.73 24.11
CA TRP A 140 -11.04 -9.39 25.52
C TRP A 140 -12.12 -8.42 25.99
N ASP A 141 -12.30 -8.32 27.31
CA ASP A 141 -13.25 -7.36 27.89
C ASP A 141 -12.97 -5.94 27.39
N GLY A 142 -14.03 -5.24 26.98
CA GLY A 142 -13.93 -3.90 26.41
C GLY A 142 -13.42 -3.84 24.97
N THR A 143 -13.22 -4.99 24.30
CA THR A 143 -12.82 -5.02 22.88
C THR A 143 -13.89 -5.61 21.96
N ARG A 144 -14.00 -5.08 20.75
CA ARG A 144 -14.87 -5.63 19.70
C ARG A 144 -14.12 -5.68 18.38
N PHE A 145 -14.31 -6.76 17.63
CA PHE A 145 -13.70 -6.96 16.33
C PHE A 145 -14.77 -7.24 15.27
N ALA A 146 -14.64 -6.61 14.10
CA ALA A 146 -15.47 -6.89 12.94
C ALA A 146 -14.62 -7.03 11.68
N HIS A 147 -14.83 -8.10 10.92
CA HIS A 147 -14.30 -8.24 9.57
C HIS A 147 -15.37 -7.86 8.56
N VAL A 148 -15.13 -6.80 7.80
CA VAL A 148 -16.06 -6.26 6.81
C VAL A 148 -15.37 -6.30 5.44
N THR A 149 -16.12 -6.62 4.39
CA THR A 149 -15.57 -6.61 3.03
C THR A 149 -15.84 -5.29 2.33
N TRP A 150 -14.97 -4.90 1.39
CA TRP A 150 -15.19 -3.74 0.52
C TRP A 150 -16.57 -3.78 -0.16
N SER A 151 -16.97 -4.96 -0.64
CA SER A 151 -18.28 -5.16 -1.28
C SER A 151 -19.46 -4.79 -0.37
N ARG A 152 -19.37 -5.03 0.94
CA ARG A 152 -20.43 -4.69 1.89
C ARG A 152 -20.53 -3.19 2.18
N ILE A 153 -19.46 -2.42 1.96
CA ILE A 153 -19.49 -0.98 2.19
C ILE A 153 -19.86 -0.18 0.94
N LEU A 154 -19.82 -0.77 -0.27
CA LEU A 154 -20.17 -0.06 -1.51
C LEU A 154 -21.57 0.58 -1.46
N PRO A 155 -22.63 -0.10 -0.95
CA PRO A 155 -23.93 0.53 -0.79
C PRO A 155 -23.90 1.71 0.19
N LEU A 156 -23.09 1.65 1.25
CA LEU A 156 -22.96 2.72 2.24
C LEU A 156 -22.28 3.96 1.63
N LEU A 157 -21.23 3.76 0.82
CA LEU A 157 -20.57 4.84 0.08
C LEU A 157 -21.57 5.54 -0.85
N ARG A 158 -22.35 4.76 -1.62
CA ARG A 158 -23.38 5.29 -2.52
C ARG A 158 -24.50 6.00 -1.78
N ALA A 159 -24.94 5.49 -0.63
CA ALA A 159 -25.97 6.13 0.16
C ALA A 159 -25.51 7.48 0.75
N ALA A 160 -24.25 7.58 1.20
CA ALA A 160 -23.73 8.79 1.81
C ALA A 160 -23.42 9.90 0.78
N TRP A 161 -22.86 9.54 -0.38
CA TRP A 161 -22.33 10.49 -1.37
C TRP A 161 -22.94 10.38 -2.77
N GLY A 162 -23.88 9.46 -3.02
CA GLY A 162 -24.52 9.30 -4.34
C GLY A 162 -25.38 10.48 -4.77
N ALA A 163 -25.75 11.37 -3.84
CA ALA A 163 -26.33 12.69 -4.10
C ALA A 163 -25.41 13.82 -3.59
N GLY A 164 -24.10 13.58 -3.63
CA GLY A 164 -23.07 14.59 -3.37
C GLY A 164 -22.96 15.63 -4.47
N ASP A 165 -22.18 16.69 -4.22
CA ASP A 165 -21.80 17.66 -5.25
C ASP A 165 -20.83 17.07 -6.28
N ASP A 166 -20.53 17.80 -7.36
CA ASP A 166 -19.67 17.32 -8.45
C ASP A 166 -18.28 16.87 -7.96
N ALA A 167 -17.71 17.54 -6.96
CA ALA A 167 -16.41 17.21 -6.43
C ALA A 167 -16.46 15.89 -5.63
N GLU A 168 -17.45 15.73 -4.76
CA GLU A 168 -17.69 14.49 -4.02
C GLU A 168 -17.98 13.32 -4.97
N GLN A 169 -18.81 13.53 -6.00
CA GLN A 169 -19.12 12.51 -7.00
C GLN A 169 -17.87 12.08 -7.76
N GLN A 170 -16.99 13.01 -8.12
CA GLN A 170 -15.74 12.69 -8.79
C GLN A 170 -14.81 11.85 -7.90
N VAL A 171 -14.70 12.19 -6.61
CA VAL A 171 -13.91 11.42 -5.63
C VAL A 171 -14.51 10.04 -5.42
N LEU A 172 -15.83 9.95 -5.25
CA LEU A 172 -16.58 8.70 -5.11
C LEU A 172 -16.39 7.80 -6.33
N ALA A 173 -16.54 8.33 -7.54
CA ALA A 173 -16.34 7.58 -8.78
C ALA A 173 -14.91 7.04 -8.90
N GLY A 174 -13.90 7.82 -8.46
CA GLY A 174 -12.52 7.36 -8.39
C GLY A 174 -12.33 6.19 -7.42
N LEU A 175 -12.98 6.27 -6.25
CA LEU A 175 -12.90 5.24 -5.21
C LEU A 175 -13.58 3.95 -5.67
N LEU A 176 -14.83 4.04 -6.14
CA LEU A 176 -15.59 2.90 -6.61
C LEU A 176 -14.85 2.17 -7.74
N ALA A 177 -14.27 2.92 -8.68
CA ALA A 177 -13.50 2.33 -9.76
C ALA A 177 -12.22 1.61 -9.29
N ALA A 178 -11.55 2.11 -8.25
CA ALA A 178 -10.39 1.42 -7.69
C ALA A 178 -10.78 0.15 -6.93
N LEU A 179 -12.00 0.11 -6.40
CA LEU A 179 -12.56 -1.04 -5.67
C LEU A 179 -13.17 -2.11 -6.58
N ASP A 180 -13.79 -1.74 -7.69
CA ASP A 180 -14.34 -2.69 -8.68
C ASP A 180 -13.23 -3.60 -9.26
N ASP A 181 -11.99 -3.09 -9.28
CA ASP A 181 -10.81 -3.73 -9.84
C ASP A 181 -9.89 -4.38 -8.80
N LEU A 182 -10.39 -4.70 -7.60
CA LEU A 182 -9.59 -5.36 -6.55
C LEU A 182 -8.97 -6.70 -7.01
N GLY A 183 -9.55 -7.36 -8.02
CA GLY A 183 -9.04 -8.60 -8.61
C GLY A 183 -8.01 -8.44 -9.73
N THR A 184 -7.77 -7.23 -10.24
CA THR A 184 -6.78 -6.98 -11.31
C THR A 184 -5.47 -6.44 -10.74
N ALA A 185 -4.37 -6.56 -11.49
CA ALA A 185 -3.10 -5.96 -11.09
C ALA A 185 -3.25 -4.42 -11.07
N TRP A 186 -2.82 -3.78 -9.97
CA TRP A 186 -2.94 -2.32 -9.80
C TRP A 186 -2.19 -1.53 -10.88
N SER A 187 -1.07 -2.07 -11.36
CA SER A 187 -0.27 -1.56 -12.47
C SER A 187 -1.08 -1.42 -13.75
N ASP A 188 -1.82 -2.47 -14.13
CA ASP A 188 -2.65 -2.51 -15.34
C ASP A 188 -3.82 -1.53 -15.23
N TRP A 189 -4.53 -1.56 -14.10
CA TRP A 189 -5.62 -0.62 -13.83
C TRP A 189 -5.18 0.84 -13.96
N ARG A 190 -4.05 1.15 -13.33
CA ARG A 190 -3.51 2.50 -13.36
C ARG A 190 -3.04 2.90 -14.75
N ALA A 191 -2.40 1.99 -15.49
CA ALA A 191 -1.98 2.27 -16.86
C ALA A 191 -3.19 2.63 -17.75
N GLN A 192 -4.30 1.91 -17.61
CA GLN A 192 -5.54 2.17 -18.37
C GLN A 192 -6.20 3.51 -17.99
N ARG A 193 -6.19 3.88 -16.70
CA ARG A 193 -6.87 5.12 -16.24
C ARG A 193 -6.01 6.38 -16.22
N VAL A 194 -4.68 6.25 -16.23
CA VAL A 194 -3.75 7.37 -16.34
C VAL A 194 -3.39 7.66 -17.80
N ARG A 195 -3.54 6.70 -18.73
CA ARG A 195 -3.25 6.89 -20.17
C ARG A 195 -4.50 6.81 -21.05
N THR A 196 -5.29 7.89 -21.17
CA THR A 196 -5.99 8.34 -22.41
C THR A 196 -6.73 9.68 -22.21
N PRO A 197 -6.87 10.55 -23.23
CA PRO A 197 -5.82 11.13 -24.09
C PRO A 197 -5.82 12.68 -24.07
N GLN A 198 -4.64 13.28 -24.12
CA GLN A 198 -4.47 14.63 -24.65
C GLN A 198 -3.17 14.62 -25.44
N ASP A 199 -3.26 14.15 -26.68
CA ASP A 199 -2.32 14.36 -27.78
C ASP A 199 -2.94 13.69 -29.00
N SER A 200 -3.86 14.41 -29.66
CA SER A 200 -4.09 14.19 -31.08
C SER A 200 -2.92 14.85 -31.80
N PRO A 201 -2.07 14.12 -32.55
CA PRO A 201 -1.19 14.76 -33.49
C PRO A 201 -2.05 15.28 -34.63
N ALA A 202 -1.93 16.59 -34.89
CA ALA A 202 -2.48 17.20 -36.08
C ALA A 202 -1.99 16.46 -37.34
N GLU A 203 -2.90 16.30 -38.29
CA GLU A 203 -2.59 15.97 -39.67
C GLU A 203 -1.59 16.96 -40.27
N GLY A 204 -0.66 16.43 -41.06
CA GLY A 204 0.00 17.17 -42.13
C GLY A 204 1.52 17.32 -41.99
N ALA A 205 2.26 16.41 -42.64
CA ALA A 205 3.09 16.75 -43.80
C ALA A 205 3.96 15.54 -44.20
N ALA A 206 3.78 15.14 -45.45
CA ALA A 206 4.61 14.16 -46.14
C ALA A 206 6.03 14.70 -46.39
N MET A 207 7.03 13.85 -46.23
CA MET A 207 8.25 13.87 -47.05
C MET A 207 8.93 12.50 -47.01
N THR A 208 9.10 11.91 -48.19
CA THR A 208 9.84 10.67 -48.48
C THR A 208 11.29 11.01 -48.90
N PRO A 209 12.12 10.07 -49.40
CA PRO A 209 13.08 9.28 -48.63
C PRO A 209 14.55 9.52 -49.07
N ALA A 210 15.52 9.12 -48.26
CA ALA A 210 16.90 8.94 -48.73
C ALA A 210 17.58 7.77 -48.01
N GLU A 211 18.10 6.86 -48.82
CA GLU A 211 18.78 5.59 -48.53
C GLU A 211 20.28 5.74 -48.16
N CYS A 212 20.87 4.61 -47.74
CA CYS A 212 22.29 4.22 -47.55
C CYS A 212 22.70 4.09 -46.06
N GLY A 213 23.20 2.96 -45.54
CA GLY A 213 23.65 1.68 -46.08
C GLY A 213 24.10 0.78 -44.90
N PRO A 214 24.62 -0.44 -45.15
CA PRO A 214 24.44 -1.61 -44.26
C PRO A 214 25.55 -1.80 -43.21
N GLY A 215 25.19 -2.41 -42.08
CA GLY A 215 26.12 -2.80 -41.02
C GLY A 215 25.47 -3.70 -39.98
N ALA A 216 25.02 -4.88 -40.40
CA ALA A 216 24.49 -5.90 -39.50
C ALA A 216 25.66 -6.67 -38.84
N ILE A 217 25.79 -6.54 -37.52
CA ILE A 217 26.31 -7.61 -36.67
C ILE A 217 25.21 -7.86 -35.64
N ALA A 218 24.51 -8.98 -35.83
CA ALA A 218 23.44 -9.42 -34.96
C ALA A 218 24.03 -10.01 -33.68
N GLU A 219 23.98 -9.26 -32.58
CA GLU A 219 24.04 -9.85 -31.25
C GLU A 219 22.61 -10.17 -30.81
N THR A 220 22.27 -11.46 -30.88
CA THR A 220 21.04 -12.00 -30.31
C THR A 220 21.04 -11.77 -28.80
N PRO A 221 20.07 -11.05 -28.20
CA PRO A 221 20.00 -10.95 -26.75
C PRO A 221 19.56 -12.31 -26.20
N MET A 222 20.45 -13.01 -25.51
CA MET A 222 20.08 -14.14 -24.66
C MET A 222 19.08 -13.65 -23.63
N VAL A 223 17.81 -14.04 -23.79
CA VAL A 223 16.77 -13.85 -22.79
C VAL A 223 17.11 -14.75 -21.59
N LEU A 224 17.68 -14.14 -20.55
CA LEU A 224 17.92 -14.78 -19.26
C LEU A 224 16.57 -15.21 -18.67
N GLY A 225 16.33 -16.52 -18.57
CA GLY A 225 15.11 -17.05 -17.95
C GLY A 225 15.03 -16.71 -16.45
N SER A 226 13.84 -16.68 -15.88
CA SER A 226 13.59 -16.27 -14.47
C SER A 226 14.51 -16.93 -13.43
N ALA A 227 14.81 -18.23 -13.59
CA ALA A 227 15.70 -18.97 -12.69
C ALA A 227 17.16 -18.44 -12.69
N SER A 228 17.63 -17.87 -13.80
CA SER A 228 18.97 -17.30 -13.90
C SER A 228 19.10 -15.96 -13.16
N ILE A 229 18.01 -15.19 -13.09
CA ILE A 229 17.96 -13.90 -12.42
C ILE A 229 17.91 -14.06 -10.90
N GLU A 230 17.13 -15.01 -10.39
CA GLU A 230 17.11 -15.32 -8.95
C GLU A 230 18.49 -15.77 -8.46
N HIS A 231 19.17 -16.62 -9.23
CA HIS A 231 20.53 -17.06 -8.92
C HIS A 231 21.53 -15.88 -8.90
N ALA A 232 21.49 -15.02 -9.92
CA ALA A 232 22.34 -13.84 -9.97
C ALA A 232 22.06 -12.87 -8.80
N ALA A 233 20.79 -12.70 -8.44
CA ALA A 233 20.39 -11.85 -7.34
C ALA A 233 20.81 -12.41 -5.96
N MET A 234 20.79 -13.74 -5.77
CA MET A 234 21.33 -14.38 -4.57
C MET A 234 22.85 -14.22 -4.47
N ALA A 235 23.59 -14.35 -5.59
CA ALA A 235 25.03 -14.09 -5.60
C ALA A 235 25.36 -12.63 -5.21
N LEU A 236 24.53 -11.66 -5.62
CA LEU A 236 24.67 -10.27 -5.17
C LEU A 236 24.37 -10.12 -3.67
N ALA A 237 23.40 -10.86 -3.14
CA ALA A 237 23.09 -10.84 -1.71
C ALA A 237 24.26 -11.37 -0.88
N GLU A 238 24.90 -12.47 -1.30
CA GLU A 238 26.10 -13.01 -0.67
C GLU A 238 27.28 -12.03 -0.73
N ALA A 239 27.47 -11.35 -1.87
CA ALA A 239 28.50 -10.31 -2.00
C ALA A 239 28.24 -9.14 -1.02
N THR A 240 26.99 -8.67 -0.92
CA THR A 240 26.59 -7.62 0.02
C THR A 240 26.70 -8.06 1.48
N ALA A 241 26.46 -9.34 1.77
CA ALA A 241 26.68 -9.88 3.11
C ALA A 241 28.15 -9.80 3.52
N ARG A 242 29.06 -10.16 2.60
CA ARG A 242 30.51 -10.15 2.84
C ARG A 242 31.07 -8.76 3.07
N ASP A 243 30.77 -7.80 2.21
CA ASP A 243 31.43 -6.48 2.23
C ASP A 243 30.56 -5.31 2.67
N GLY A 244 29.26 -5.54 2.91
CA GLY A 244 28.31 -4.51 3.33
C GLY A 244 27.96 -3.49 2.24
N ARG A 245 28.50 -3.60 1.02
CA ARG A 245 28.23 -2.64 -0.06
C ARG A 245 26.84 -2.87 -0.64
N GLN A 246 26.09 -1.79 -0.80
CA GLN A 246 24.79 -1.82 -1.46
C GLN A 246 24.95 -2.22 -2.93
N ARG A 247 24.09 -3.13 -3.38
CA ARG A 247 24.02 -3.59 -4.78
C ARG A 247 22.59 -3.56 -5.29
N ALA A 248 22.43 -3.65 -6.60
CA ALA A 248 21.13 -3.72 -7.24
C ALA A 248 21.11 -4.84 -8.28
N VAL A 249 19.97 -5.49 -8.41
CA VAL A 249 19.75 -6.55 -9.40
C VAL A 249 19.42 -5.91 -10.74
N HIS A 250 20.20 -6.21 -11.77
CA HIS A 250 19.91 -5.79 -13.13
C HIS A 250 18.90 -6.74 -13.78
N HIS A 251 17.71 -6.23 -14.11
CA HIS A 251 16.64 -6.99 -14.73
C HIS A 251 16.00 -6.16 -15.86
N PRO A 252 16.57 -6.19 -17.07
CA PRO A 252 16.28 -5.23 -18.14
C PRO A 252 14.86 -5.26 -18.69
N THR A 253 14.12 -6.35 -18.49
CA THR A 253 12.75 -6.52 -19.00
C THR A 253 11.68 -6.52 -17.91
N ALA A 254 12.06 -6.37 -16.64
CA ALA A 254 11.11 -6.52 -15.54
C ALA A 254 10.18 -5.33 -15.39
N GLY A 255 8.89 -5.63 -15.31
CA GLY A 255 7.90 -4.72 -14.75
C GLY A 255 8.02 -4.61 -13.23
N LEU A 256 7.35 -3.61 -12.66
CA LEU A 256 7.35 -3.36 -11.21
C LEU A 256 6.88 -4.57 -10.39
N ASP A 257 5.88 -5.30 -10.90
CA ASP A 257 5.31 -6.47 -10.22
C ASP A 257 6.27 -7.66 -10.24
N GLU A 258 7.04 -7.81 -11.32
CA GLU A 258 8.09 -8.82 -11.42
C GLU A 258 9.24 -8.52 -10.45
N LEU A 259 9.67 -7.27 -10.34
CA LEU A 259 10.63 -6.86 -9.31
C LEU A 259 10.10 -7.05 -7.89
N HIS A 260 8.79 -6.88 -7.67
CA HIS A 260 8.17 -7.15 -6.38
C HIS A 260 8.19 -8.66 -6.05
N ARG A 261 7.85 -9.51 -7.02
CA ARG A 261 7.94 -10.97 -6.90
C ARG A 261 9.38 -11.40 -6.61
N LEU A 262 10.34 -10.90 -7.37
CA LEU A 262 11.77 -11.16 -7.15
C LEU A 262 12.22 -10.72 -5.75
N ARG A 263 11.81 -9.53 -5.28
CA ARG A 263 12.12 -9.05 -3.92
C ARG A 263 11.60 -10.03 -2.85
N LEU A 264 10.38 -10.53 -3.00
CA LEU A 264 9.78 -11.48 -2.05
C LEU A 264 10.48 -12.84 -2.10
N ALA A 265 10.76 -13.37 -3.29
CA ALA A 265 11.50 -14.61 -3.48
C ALA A 265 12.89 -14.54 -2.85
N LEU A 266 13.63 -13.44 -3.08
CA LEU A 266 14.94 -13.21 -2.45
C LEU A 266 14.84 -13.13 -0.93
N ARG A 267 13.80 -12.47 -0.39
CA ARG A 267 13.60 -12.42 1.06
C ARG A 267 13.39 -13.83 1.63
N GLN A 268 12.58 -14.65 0.98
CA GLN A 268 12.33 -16.03 1.40
C GLN A 268 13.60 -16.88 1.34
N ALA A 269 14.35 -16.80 0.23
CA ALA A 269 15.61 -17.53 0.07
C ALA A 269 16.66 -17.12 1.11
N ILE A 270 16.80 -15.81 1.40
CA ILE A 270 17.69 -15.31 2.44
C ILE A 270 17.28 -15.81 3.83
N CYS A 271 15.98 -15.86 4.12
CA CYS A 271 15.48 -16.38 5.40
C CYS A 271 15.69 -17.87 5.58
N ALA A 272 15.70 -18.64 4.49
CA ALA A 272 15.93 -20.08 4.49
C ALA A 272 17.41 -20.44 4.70
N ALA A 273 18.34 -19.49 4.63
CA ALA A 273 19.74 -19.73 4.94
C ALA A 273 19.92 -20.15 6.42
N PRO A 274 20.83 -21.10 6.72
CA PRO A 274 21.05 -21.60 8.06
C PRO A 274 21.51 -20.48 9.02
N ASP A 275 21.23 -20.66 10.31
CA ASP A 275 21.67 -19.75 11.36
C ASP A 275 22.89 -20.34 12.11
N PRO A 276 23.99 -19.58 12.33
CA PRO A 276 24.23 -18.19 11.92
C PRO A 276 24.73 -18.08 10.47
N SER A 277 24.07 -17.25 9.65
CA SER A 277 24.57 -16.88 8.32
C SER A 277 24.59 -15.37 8.11
N PRO A 278 25.73 -14.78 7.67
CA PRO A 278 25.83 -13.35 7.37
C PRO A 278 24.80 -12.87 6.34
N ILE A 279 24.33 -13.75 5.44
CA ILE A 279 23.34 -13.38 4.43
C ILE A 279 21.99 -13.00 5.04
N ARG A 280 21.65 -13.53 6.23
CA ARG A 280 20.42 -13.20 6.95
C ARG A 280 20.36 -11.72 7.33
N HIS A 281 21.49 -11.00 7.31
CA HIS A 281 21.56 -9.54 7.51
C HIS A 281 21.33 -8.71 6.25
N VAL A 282 21.12 -9.33 5.08
CA VAL A 282 20.90 -8.63 3.81
C VAL A 282 19.41 -8.53 3.52
N ARG A 283 18.90 -7.31 3.35
CA ARG A 283 17.50 -7.07 3.02
C ARG A 283 17.35 -6.69 1.55
N PRO A 284 16.57 -7.45 0.76
CA PRO A 284 16.10 -6.98 -0.53
C PRO A 284 14.98 -5.95 -0.32
N TRP A 285 15.07 -4.82 -1.01
CA TRP A 285 14.07 -3.77 -0.99
C TRP A 285 13.96 -3.11 -2.35
N LEU A 286 12.83 -2.48 -2.62
CA LEU A 286 12.56 -1.89 -3.92
C LEU A 286 12.95 -0.40 -3.87
N TRP A 287 13.97 -0.04 -4.63
CA TRP A 287 14.33 1.36 -4.85
C TRP A 287 13.46 1.95 -5.94
N ARG A 288 13.01 3.19 -5.74
CA ARG A 288 12.25 3.96 -6.71
C ARG A 288 12.84 5.36 -6.80
N VAL A 289 13.11 5.83 -8.01
CA VAL A 289 13.65 7.18 -8.25
C VAL A 289 12.81 8.28 -7.59
N ALA A 290 11.49 8.06 -7.50
CA ALA A 290 10.54 9.02 -6.96
C ALA A 290 10.52 9.11 -5.41
N THR A 291 10.96 8.08 -4.68
CA THR A 291 10.72 7.99 -3.23
C THR A 291 11.92 7.54 -2.40
N SER A 292 12.91 6.87 -3.01
CA SER A 292 13.99 6.21 -2.27
C SER A 292 15.27 7.03 -2.13
N GLY A 293 15.33 8.23 -2.72
CA GLY A 293 16.52 9.09 -2.74
C GLY A 293 17.71 8.48 -3.51
N GLY A 294 18.74 9.28 -3.81
CA GLY A 294 19.93 8.84 -4.55
C GLY A 294 19.69 8.54 -6.03
N THR A 295 20.66 7.89 -6.68
CA THR A 295 20.63 7.55 -8.12
C THR A 295 20.56 6.05 -8.33
N ALA A 296 19.98 5.61 -9.45
CA ALA A 296 19.89 4.20 -9.81
C ALA A 296 21.28 3.57 -10.01
N LEU A 297 21.45 2.35 -9.50
CA LEU A 297 22.69 1.59 -9.57
C LEU A 297 22.79 0.73 -10.84
N THR A 298 21.66 0.40 -11.46
CA THR A 298 21.60 -0.39 -12.70
C THR A 298 21.15 0.46 -13.88
N ALA A 299 21.44 -0.01 -15.11
CA ALA A 299 20.90 0.60 -16.33
C ALA A 299 19.36 0.53 -16.34
N SER A 300 18.78 -0.62 -15.99
CA SER A 300 17.33 -0.80 -15.87
C SER A 300 16.71 0.17 -14.87
N GLY A 301 17.35 0.39 -13.72
CA GLY A 301 16.87 1.34 -12.72
C GLY A 301 16.90 2.79 -13.20
N ARG A 302 17.86 3.17 -14.05
CA ARG A 302 17.90 4.48 -14.69
C ARG A 302 16.78 4.66 -15.72
N GLU A 303 16.53 3.63 -16.51
CA GLU A 303 15.53 3.64 -17.57
C GLU A 303 14.09 3.58 -17.03
N THR A 304 13.83 2.65 -16.12
CA THR A 304 12.47 2.37 -15.60
C THR A 304 12.12 3.20 -14.36
N GLY A 305 13.14 3.70 -13.66
CA GLY A 305 12.97 4.41 -12.39
C GLY A 305 12.73 3.50 -11.17
N PHE A 306 12.93 2.19 -11.30
CA PHE A 306 12.84 1.23 -10.19
C PHE A 306 13.86 0.09 -10.31
N GLU A 307 14.35 -0.43 -9.19
CA GLU A 307 15.26 -1.58 -9.14
C GLU A 307 15.19 -2.29 -7.77
N VAL A 308 15.49 -3.60 -7.71
CA VAL A 308 15.65 -4.29 -6.43
C VAL A 308 17.06 -4.04 -5.91
N ARG A 309 17.16 -3.44 -4.72
CA ARG A 309 18.41 -3.22 -4.00
C ARG A 309 18.60 -4.20 -2.86
N LEU A 310 19.87 -4.47 -2.58
CA LEU A 310 20.34 -5.31 -1.50
C LEU A 310 21.21 -4.45 -0.59
N SER A 311 20.81 -4.33 0.67
CA SER A 311 21.56 -3.58 1.70
C SER A 311 21.77 -4.47 2.93
N ARG A 312 22.92 -4.34 3.59
CA ARG A 312 23.21 -5.03 4.85
C ARG A 312 22.73 -4.21 6.06
N TYR A 313 22.15 -4.88 7.05
CA TYR A 313 21.63 -4.29 8.28
C TYR A 313 22.23 -4.95 9.52
N ARG A 314 22.17 -4.26 10.67
CA ARG A 314 22.65 -4.81 11.95
C ARG A 314 21.77 -5.96 12.44
N LYS A 315 20.44 -5.80 12.37
CA LYS A 315 19.48 -6.85 12.71
C LYS A 315 19.28 -7.78 11.51
N PRO A 316 19.15 -9.09 11.73
CA PRO A 316 18.86 -10.00 10.65
C PRO A 316 17.41 -9.78 10.17
N VAL A 317 17.15 -10.10 8.90
CA VAL A 317 15.89 -9.84 8.19
C VAL A 317 14.76 -10.77 8.63
N CYS A 318 15.17 -11.86 9.26
CA CYS A 318 14.50 -13.00 9.89
C CYS A 318 15.46 -13.48 11.00
#